data_AF-A0A5C6B832-F1
#
_entry.id   AF-A0A5C6B832-F1
#
_cell.length_a   1.000
_cell.length_b   1.000
_cell.length_c   1.000
_cell.angle_alpha   90.00
_cell.angle_beta   90.00
_cell.angle_gamma   90.00
#
_symmetry.space_group_name_H-M   'P 1'
#
loop_
_entity.id
_entity.type
_entity.pdbx_description
1 polymer ?
#
loop_
_entity_poly.entity_id
_entity_poly.type
_entity_poly.pdbx_seq_one_letter_code
_entity_poly.pdbx_strand_id
1 'polypeptide(L)'
;MLLFHNFQHRFTGGGRVSTSTSSSGKNYRRRFSTGELDAELVINEDRFELTIRELNAPKRMLFVSNGDKKELNVRLLGDSVTILQQTADGSVRWVEVGTDTAKVYSAPSFAELYANHPGAIESVLFVHLQHAGLLMPMKRYDPAIVQRLLSHITAIDKQERERFVELMEQIDGNSFAVRDAASKELLANVSKYSNLILQADQENALSAEARHRLAGVLKMYREQFHQVDQLISAAGWTQDPAYLIDLLHQLPADQANIVVDHLREITKQDFANDTTAWSTWLRDSQTDD
;
A
#
# COMPACT_ATOMS: atom_id res chain seq x y z
N MET A 1 9.75 -9.30 1.97
CA MET A 1 10.90 -9.89 2.69
C MET A 1 11.88 -8.80 3.18
N LEU A 2 11.39 -7.65 3.66
CA LEU A 2 12.20 -6.48 4.10
C LEU A 2 12.16 -6.24 5.62
N LEU A 3 11.17 -6.82 6.32
CA LEU A 3 10.97 -6.72 7.77
C LEU A 3 12.12 -7.31 8.60
N PHE A 4 12.81 -8.34 8.09
CA PHE A 4 13.84 -9.07 8.85
C PHE A 4 15.25 -8.48 8.72
N HIS A 5 15.54 -7.73 7.65
CA HIS A 5 16.89 -7.20 7.41
C HIS A 5 17.24 -6.06 8.38
N ASN A 6 16.25 -5.27 8.79
CA ASN A 6 16.43 -4.16 9.73
C ASN A 6 16.49 -4.60 11.21
N PHE A 7 15.88 -5.73 11.56
CA PHE A 7 16.05 -6.32 12.89
C PHE A 7 17.55 -6.62 13.10
N GLN A 8 18.20 -7.32 12.18
CA GLN A 8 19.62 -7.67 12.29
C GLN A 8 20.57 -6.47 12.50
N HIS A 9 20.27 -5.31 11.91
CA HIS A 9 21.12 -4.10 11.96
C HIS A 9 21.00 -3.30 13.27
N ARG A 10 19.85 -3.32 13.97
CA ARG A 10 19.72 -2.59 15.25
C ARG A 10 20.36 -3.31 16.45
N PHE A 11 20.72 -4.59 16.34
CA PHE A 11 21.19 -5.41 17.47
C PHE A 11 22.72 -5.51 17.64
N THR A 12 23.51 -4.80 16.83
CA THR A 12 24.97 -4.80 16.92
C THR A 12 25.54 -3.61 17.71
N GLY A 13 24.69 -2.69 18.19
CA GLY A 13 25.10 -1.51 18.93
C GLY A 13 24.98 -1.64 20.45
N GLY A 14 26.04 -2.13 21.12
CA GLY A 14 26.40 -1.71 22.48
C GLY A 14 25.67 -2.34 23.68
N GLY A 15 25.88 -3.63 23.94
CA GLY A 15 25.52 -4.27 25.22
C GLY A 15 25.99 -5.73 25.29
N ARG A 16 26.10 -6.32 26.49
CA ARG A 16 26.30 -7.77 26.63
C ARG A 16 25.02 -8.48 26.21
N VAL A 17 24.94 -8.86 24.93
CA VAL A 17 23.81 -9.61 24.38
C VAL A 17 24.06 -11.10 24.62
N SER A 18 23.10 -11.80 25.25
CA SER A 18 23.10 -13.27 25.26
C SER A 18 22.26 -13.74 24.08
N THR A 19 22.91 -14.42 23.13
CA THR A 19 22.25 -14.99 21.96
C THR A 19 22.44 -16.49 21.93
N SER A 20 21.35 -17.23 21.74
CA SER A 20 21.42 -18.66 21.44
C SER A 20 20.68 -18.96 20.15
N THR A 21 21.28 -19.82 19.33
CA THR A 21 20.70 -20.28 18.07
C THR A 21 20.78 -21.79 18.07
N SER A 22 19.67 -22.46 17.80
CA SER A 22 19.61 -23.90 17.60
C SER A 22 18.90 -24.20 16.30
N SER A 23 19.53 -25.01 15.44
CA SER A 23 18.97 -25.49 14.19
C SER A 23 19.01 -27.02 14.16
N SER A 24 17.88 -27.67 13.91
CA SER A 24 17.81 -29.11 13.71
C SER A 24 16.86 -29.42 12.55
N GLY A 25 17.42 -29.88 11.43
CA GLY A 25 16.68 -30.11 10.19
C GLY A 25 16.00 -28.82 9.73
N LYS A 26 14.66 -28.86 9.63
CA LYS A 26 13.82 -27.73 9.22
C LYS A 26 13.37 -26.85 10.39
N ASN A 27 13.74 -27.20 11.63
CA ASN A 27 13.44 -26.41 12.81
C ASN A 27 14.58 -25.42 13.07
N TYR A 28 14.24 -24.14 13.12
CA TYR A 28 15.12 -23.04 13.44
C TYR A 28 14.56 -22.29 14.65
N ARG A 29 15.36 -22.18 15.70
CA ARG A 29 15.02 -21.39 16.89
C ARG A 29 16.17 -20.45 17.20
N ARG A 30 15.84 -19.18 17.41
CA ARG A 30 16.77 -18.15 17.84
C ARG A 30 16.19 -17.43 19.04
N ARG A 31 16.94 -17.35 20.12
CA ARG A 31 16.59 -16.55 21.28
C ARG A 31 17.64 -15.48 21.49
N PHE A 32 17.19 -14.30 21.89
CA PHE A 32 18.07 -13.26 22.38
C PHE A 32 17.49 -12.65 23.64
N SER A 33 18.37 -12.31 24.56
CA SER A 33 18.02 -11.50 25.72
C SER A 33 19.07 -10.41 25.91
N THR A 34 18.58 -9.20 26.08
CA THR A 34 19.31 -8.05 26.61
C THR A 34 18.81 -7.80 28.03
N GLY A 35 19.48 -6.95 28.81
CA GLY A 35 18.98 -6.58 30.15
C GLY A 35 17.58 -5.94 30.16
N GLU A 36 17.03 -5.58 28.99
CA GLU A 36 15.75 -4.88 28.84
C GLU A 36 14.73 -5.66 28.00
N LEU A 37 15.17 -6.56 27.11
CA LEU A 37 14.32 -7.29 26.17
C LEU A 37 14.63 -8.78 26.19
N ASP A 38 13.59 -9.62 26.08
CA ASP A 38 13.72 -11.04 25.75
C ASP A 38 12.89 -11.33 24.50
N ALA A 39 13.46 -12.09 23.59
CA ALA A 39 12.82 -12.36 22.33
C ALA A 39 13.21 -13.72 21.77
N GLU A 40 12.25 -14.29 21.06
CA GLU A 40 12.31 -15.64 20.56
C GLU A 40 11.69 -15.69 19.18
N LEU A 41 12.42 -16.30 18.25
CA LEU A 41 11.98 -16.62 16.91
C LEU A 41 12.02 -18.13 16.74
N VAL A 42 10.89 -18.72 16.39
CA VAL A 42 10.74 -20.13 16.05
C VAL A 42 10.22 -20.22 14.62
N ILE A 43 10.93 -20.96 13.77
CA ILE A 43 10.55 -21.24 12.40
C ILE A 43 10.66 -22.75 12.18
N ASN A 44 9.61 -23.36 11.64
CA ASN A 44 9.61 -24.71 11.09
C ASN A 44 8.80 -24.74 9.79
N GLU A 45 8.49 -25.93 9.25
CA GLU A 45 7.82 -26.04 7.95
C GLU A 45 6.48 -25.31 7.88
N ASP A 46 5.68 -25.38 8.95
CA ASP A 46 4.32 -24.88 8.98
C ASP A 46 4.13 -23.73 9.97
N ARG A 47 5.14 -23.43 10.78
CA ARG A 47 5.07 -22.49 11.90
C ARG A 47 6.17 -21.45 11.84
N PHE A 48 5.77 -20.24 12.11
CA PHE A 48 6.54 -19.03 12.30
C PHE A 48 5.95 -18.39 13.55
N GLU A 49 6.79 -18.19 14.56
CA GLU A 49 6.43 -17.46 15.76
C GLU A 49 7.57 -16.53 16.15
N LEU A 50 7.22 -15.27 16.35
CA LEU A 50 8.07 -14.25 16.91
C LEU A 50 7.42 -13.73 18.19
N THR A 51 8.16 -13.83 19.28
CA THR A 51 7.79 -13.22 20.56
C THR A 51 8.87 -12.20 20.93
N ILE A 52 8.47 -10.99 21.30
CA ILE A 52 9.36 -9.97 21.86
C ILE A 52 8.69 -9.44 23.13
N ARG A 53 9.45 -9.36 24.22
CA ARG A 53 8.96 -8.96 25.54
C ARG A 53 9.92 -7.98 26.18
N GLU A 54 9.37 -6.95 26.80
CA GLU A 54 10.11 -6.08 27.69
C GLU A 54 10.24 -6.75 29.06
N LEU A 55 11.47 -6.83 29.58
CA LEU A 55 11.76 -7.39 30.91
C LEU A 55 11.45 -6.37 32.01
N ASN A 56 11.59 -5.09 31.70
CA ASN A 56 11.31 -3.97 32.59
C ASN A 56 9.97 -3.31 32.23
N ALA A 57 9.47 -2.44 33.12
CA ALA A 57 8.27 -1.66 32.84
C ALA A 57 8.42 -0.87 31.51
N PRO A 58 7.37 -0.79 30.67
CA PRO A 58 5.98 -1.20 30.93
C PRO A 58 5.64 -2.68 30.68
N LYS A 59 6.62 -3.56 30.39
CA LYS A 59 6.41 -5.01 30.16
C LYS A 59 5.54 -5.33 28.95
N ARG A 60 5.68 -4.57 27.87
CA ARG A 60 4.94 -4.82 26.63
C ARG A 60 5.40 -6.12 25.97
N MET A 61 4.51 -6.71 25.18
CA MET A 61 4.78 -7.92 24.42
C MET A 61 4.24 -7.79 22.99
N LEU A 62 5.10 -8.09 22.01
CA LEU A 62 4.71 -8.34 20.63
C LEU A 62 4.74 -9.86 20.41
N PHE A 63 3.66 -10.40 19.86
CA PHE A 63 3.55 -11.77 19.41
C PHE A 63 3.09 -11.78 17.95
N VAL A 64 3.86 -12.41 17.08
CA VAL A 64 3.50 -12.63 15.67
C VAL A 64 3.55 -14.11 15.40
N SER A 65 2.48 -14.69 14.87
CA SER A 65 2.48 -16.08 14.44
C SER A 65 1.76 -16.29 13.12
N ASN A 66 2.13 -17.32 12.37
CA ASN A 66 1.21 -17.96 11.46
C ASN A 66 0.58 -19.16 12.20
N GLY A 67 -0.74 -19.16 12.39
CA GLY A 67 -1.44 -20.26 13.06
C GLY A 67 -1.47 -21.51 12.18
N ASP A 68 -2.01 -22.61 12.73
CA ASP A 68 -2.11 -23.93 12.09
C ASP A 68 -2.83 -23.94 10.72
N LYS A 69 -3.54 -22.85 10.37
CA LYS A 69 -4.26 -22.65 9.11
C LYS A 69 -3.65 -21.57 8.20
N LYS A 70 -2.35 -21.27 8.36
CA LYS A 70 -1.68 -20.15 7.66
C LYS A 70 -2.28 -18.77 7.98
N GLU A 71 -2.92 -18.64 9.14
CA GLU A 71 -3.50 -17.38 9.60
C GLU A 71 -2.43 -16.50 10.23
N LEU A 72 -2.19 -15.31 9.69
CA LEU A 72 -1.32 -14.34 10.34
C LEU A 72 -2.03 -13.77 11.57
N ASN A 73 -1.37 -13.86 12.73
CA ASN A 73 -1.83 -13.30 13.98
C ASN A 73 -0.74 -12.37 14.53
N VAL A 74 -1.06 -11.10 14.71
CA VAL A 74 -0.21 -10.10 15.37
C VAL A 74 -0.93 -9.64 16.63
N ARG A 75 -0.26 -9.73 17.78
CA ARG A 75 -0.78 -9.27 19.07
C ARG A 75 0.24 -8.34 19.72
N LEU A 76 -0.19 -7.15 20.07
CA LEU A 76 0.55 -6.22 20.90
C LEU A 76 -0.16 -6.10 22.24
N LEU A 77 0.52 -6.48 23.32
CA LEU A 77 0.01 -6.44 24.69
C LEU A 77 0.81 -5.41 25.48
N GLY A 78 0.13 -4.59 26.28
CA GLY A 78 0.72 -3.49 27.04
C GLY A 78 -0.38 -2.67 27.70
N ASP A 79 -0.22 -1.35 27.70
CA ASP A 79 -1.24 -0.40 28.17
C ASP A 79 -2.56 -0.52 27.38
N SER A 80 -2.46 -0.93 26.11
CA SER A 80 -3.59 -1.31 25.25
C SER A 80 -3.31 -2.66 24.62
N VAL A 81 -4.37 -3.41 24.32
CA VAL A 81 -4.27 -4.67 23.56
C VAL A 81 -4.70 -4.43 22.12
N THR A 82 -3.81 -4.72 21.17
CA THR A 82 -4.12 -4.74 19.74
C THR A 82 -3.96 -6.15 19.21
N ILE A 83 -4.97 -6.66 18.53
CA ILE A 83 -4.95 -7.98 17.88
C ILE A 83 -5.32 -7.76 16.41
N LEU A 84 -4.43 -8.13 15.50
CA LEU A 84 -4.68 -8.17 14.07
C LEU A 84 -4.59 -9.62 13.61
N GLN A 85 -5.66 -10.12 13.01
CA GLN A 85 -5.74 -11.47 12.47
C GLN A 85 -6.03 -11.37 10.97
N GLN A 86 -5.33 -12.15 10.17
CA GLN A 86 -5.61 -12.32 8.75
C GLN A 86 -5.66 -13.82 8.43
N THR A 87 -6.78 -14.26 7.88
CA THR A 87 -6.99 -15.65 7.46
C THR A 87 -6.38 -15.91 6.09
N ALA A 88 -6.25 -17.20 5.74
CA ALA A 88 -5.62 -17.61 4.49
C ALA A 88 -6.39 -17.17 3.22
N ASP A 89 -7.71 -16.95 3.33
CA ASP A 89 -8.56 -16.40 2.27
C ASP A 89 -8.45 -14.86 2.16
N GLY A 90 -7.66 -14.22 3.02
CA GLY A 90 -7.40 -12.78 3.01
C GLY A 90 -8.28 -11.97 3.95
N SER A 91 -9.31 -12.56 4.58
CA SER A 91 -10.16 -11.84 5.52
C SER A 91 -9.37 -11.33 6.71
N VAL A 92 -9.68 -10.13 7.16
CA VAL A 92 -8.95 -9.44 8.23
C VAL A 92 -9.89 -9.07 9.35
N ARG A 93 -9.41 -9.27 10.57
CA ARG A 93 -10.04 -8.80 11.80
C ARG A 93 -9.04 -8.04 12.65
N TRP A 94 -9.39 -6.83 13.01
CA TRP A 94 -8.63 -6.00 13.95
C TRP A 94 -9.46 -5.77 15.21
N VAL A 95 -8.90 -6.10 16.37
CA VAL A 95 -9.47 -5.82 17.68
C VAL A 95 -8.54 -4.88 18.42
N GLU A 96 -9.12 -3.82 18.97
CA GLU A 96 -8.45 -2.89 19.86
C GLU A 96 -9.18 -2.92 21.20
N VAL A 97 -8.47 -3.18 22.29
CA VAL A 97 -9.00 -3.14 23.65
C VAL A 97 -8.22 -2.09 24.43
N GLY A 98 -8.92 -1.00 24.76
CA GLY A 98 -8.46 0.03 25.69
C GLY A 98 -8.98 -0.22 27.10
N THR A 99 -8.89 0.79 27.97
CA THR A 99 -9.29 0.70 29.37
C THR A 99 -10.79 0.43 29.54
N ASP A 100 -11.63 1.11 28.77
CA ASP A 100 -13.10 1.07 28.94
C ASP A 100 -13.86 0.60 27.68
N THR A 101 -13.16 0.38 26.56
CA THR A 101 -13.79 0.05 25.28
C THR A 101 -13.05 -1.04 24.53
N ALA A 102 -13.79 -1.96 23.91
CA ALA A 102 -13.28 -2.87 22.89
C ALA A 102 -13.91 -2.52 21.54
N LYS A 103 -13.08 -2.22 20.54
CA LYS A 103 -13.50 -1.99 19.16
C LYS A 103 -13.09 -3.19 18.32
N VAL A 104 -14.00 -3.65 17.48
CA VAL A 104 -13.76 -4.77 16.57
C VAL A 104 -14.08 -4.30 15.16
N TYR A 105 -13.11 -4.43 14.28
CA TYR A 105 -13.23 -4.15 12.86
C TYR A 105 -12.97 -5.44 12.09
N SER A 106 -13.74 -5.69 11.03
CA SER A 106 -13.57 -6.87 10.19
C SER A 106 -13.98 -6.58 8.75
N ALA A 107 -13.24 -7.14 7.81
CA ALA A 107 -13.56 -7.06 6.38
C ALA A 107 -13.00 -8.28 5.62
N PRO A 108 -13.55 -8.61 4.44
CA PRO A 108 -13.01 -9.62 3.53
C PRO A 108 -11.55 -9.43 3.11
N SER A 109 -10.99 -8.22 3.23
CA SER A 109 -9.58 -7.94 2.97
C SER A 109 -9.04 -6.77 3.80
N PHE A 110 -7.72 -6.65 3.91
CA PHE A 110 -7.09 -5.48 4.56
C PHE A 110 -7.42 -4.17 3.83
N ALA A 111 -7.47 -4.20 2.50
CA ALA A 111 -7.75 -3.02 1.69
C ALA A 111 -9.17 -2.49 1.96
N GLU A 112 -10.15 -3.39 2.02
CA GLU A 112 -11.53 -3.03 2.35
C GLU A 112 -11.68 -2.56 3.80
N LEU A 113 -10.97 -3.19 4.74
CA LEU A 113 -10.89 -2.70 6.12
C LEU A 113 -10.37 -1.26 6.17
N TYR A 114 -9.35 -0.97 5.35
CA TYR A 114 -8.73 0.34 5.26
C TYR A 114 -9.64 1.38 4.60
N ALA A 115 -10.33 1.02 3.52
CA ALA A 115 -11.33 1.87 2.88
C ALA A 115 -12.46 2.25 3.85
N ASN A 116 -12.96 1.28 4.65
CA ASN A 116 -14.07 1.51 5.57
C ASN A 116 -13.68 2.28 6.84
N HIS A 117 -12.43 2.18 7.28
CA HIS A 117 -11.96 2.76 8.55
C HIS A 117 -10.59 3.46 8.45
N PRO A 118 -10.37 4.39 7.50
CA PRO A 118 -9.05 4.94 7.22
C PRO A 118 -8.48 5.71 8.39
N GLY A 119 -9.29 6.52 9.06
CA GLY A 119 -8.88 7.30 10.23
C GLY A 119 -8.44 6.41 11.40
N ALA A 120 -9.20 5.35 11.71
CA ALA A 120 -8.85 4.43 12.78
C ALA A 120 -7.56 3.65 12.47
N ILE A 121 -7.42 3.18 11.23
CA ILE A 121 -6.22 2.44 10.82
C ILE A 121 -4.97 3.33 10.86
N GLU A 122 -5.02 4.55 10.31
CA GLU A 122 -3.85 5.42 10.25
C GLU A 122 -3.43 6.00 11.60
N SER A 123 -4.40 6.36 12.44
CA SER A 123 -4.14 7.02 13.72
C SER A 123 -3.88 6.06 14.88
N VAL A 124 -4.37 4.81 14.78
CA VAL A 124 -4.26 3.82 15.85
C VAL A 124 -3.46 2.62 15.40
N LEU A 125 -3.98 1.81 14.45
CA LEU A 125 -3.35 0.54 14.07
C LEU A 125 -1.92 0.77 13.56
N PHE A 126 -1.73 1.68 12.62
CA PHE A 126 -0.41 2.00 12.06
C PHE A 126 0.54 2.55 13.10
N VAL A 127 0.06 3.39 14.03
CA VAL A 127 0.90 3.91 15.12
C VAL A 127 1.37 2.77 16.03
N HIS A 128 0.48 1.85 16.41
CA HIS A 128 0.82 0.69 17.23
C HIS A 128 1.81 -0.25 16.53
N LEU A 129 1.58 -0.54 15.24
CA LEU A 129 2.46 -1.38 14.44
C LEU A 129 3.83 -0.71 14.20
N GLN A 130 3.87 0.61 13.99
CA GLN A 130 5.10 1.38 13.84
C GLN A 130 5.92 1.40 15.14
N HIS A 131 5.28 1.58 16.29
CA HIS A 131 5.94 1.47 17.60
C HIS A 131 6.52 0.06 17.84
N ALA A 132 5.87 -0.97 17.29
CA ALA A 132 6.39 -2.34 17.29
C ALA A 132 7.53 -2.57 16.27
N GLY A 133 7.96 -1.53 15.53
CA GLY A 133 9.04 -1.60 14.56
C GLY A 133 8.64 -2.17 13.21
N LEU A 134 7.34 -2.27 12.91
CA LEU A 134 6.88 -2.70 11.60
C LEU A 134 6.93 -1.53 10.60
N LEU A 135 7.35 -1.83 9.38
CA LEU A 135 7.25 -0.88 8.27
C LEU A 135 5.78 -0.75 7.88
N MET A 136 5.29 0.48 7.88
CA MET A 136 3.91 0.74 7.50
C MET A 136 3.77 0.83 5.99
N PRO A 137 2.63 0.38 5.43
CA PRO A 137 2.30 0.72 4.06
C PRO A 137 2.13 2.24 3.94
N MET A 138 2.19 2.72 2.70
CA MET A 138 1.91 4.12 2.40
C MET A 138 0.48 4.50 2.85
N LYS A 139 0.33 5.73 3.32
CA LYS A 139 -0.93 6.32 3.78
C LYS A 139 -1.63 7.05 2.64
N ARG A 140 -2.93 7.29 2.79
CA ARG A 140 -3.81 7.87 1.77
C ARG A 140 -3.41 9.28 1.30
N TYR A 141 -2.64 10.02 2.10
CA TYR A 141 -2.14 11.36 1.78
C TYR A 141 -0.62 11.43 1.64
N ASP A 142 0.07 10.29 1.57
CA ASP A 142 1.50 10.30 1.27
C ASP A 142 1.71 10.91 -0.13
N PRO A 143 2.74 11.77 -0.34
CA PRO A 143 2.93 12.46 -1.61
C PRO A 143 3.01 11.52 -2.82
N ALA A 144 3.62 10.35 -2.66
CA ALA A 144 3.71 9.34 -3.71
C ALA A 144 2.33 8.76 -4.09
N ILE A 145 1.45 8.55 -3.12
CA ILE A 145 0.06 8.12 -3.36
C ILE A 145 -0.71 9.23 -4.07
N VAL A 146 -0.66 10.45 -3.55
CA VAL A 146 -1.41 11.58 -4.10
C VAL A 146 -0.99 11.89 -5.54
N GLN A 147 0.31 11.98 -5.81
CA GLN A 147 0.83 12.21 -7.17
C GLN A 147 0.40 11.10 -8.12
N ARG A 148 0.46 9.84 -7.66
CA ARG A 148 0.07 8.72 -8.50
C ARG A 148 -1.43 8.70 -8.75
N LEU A 149 -2.25 8.95 -7.74
CA LEU A 149 -3.70 9.07 -7.88
C LEU A 149 -4.08 10.17 -8.84
N LEU A 150 -3.48 11.37 -8.70
CA LEU A 150 -3.68 12.47 -9.66
C LEU A 150 -3.35 12.02 -11.09
N SER A 151 -2.26 11.27 -11.30
CA SER A 151 -1.93 10.73 -12.63
C SER A 151 -2.97 9.75 -13.18
N HIS A 152 -3.69 9.02 -12.33
CA HIS A 152 -4.77 8.12 -12.75
C HIS A 152 -6.03 8.87 -13.19
N ILE A 153 -6.36 9.95 -12.49
CA ILE A 153 -7.58 10.73 -12.75
C ILE A 153 -7.36 11.89 -13.71
N THR A 154 -6.11 12.22 -14.03
CA THR A 154 -5.79 13.26 -15.01
C THR A 154 -6.19 12.78 -16.40
N ALA A 155 -7.06 13.54 -17.05
CA ALA A 155 -7.38 13.31 -18.45
C ALA A 155 -6.13 13.49 -19.32
N ILE A 156 -5.77 12.46 -20.07
CA ILE A 156 -4.76 12.58 -21.13
C ILE A 156 -5.42 13.29 -22.31
N ASP A 157 -4.90 14.47 -22.66
CA ASP A 157 -5.39 15.26 -23.77
C ASP A 157 -5.20 14.55 -25.13
N LYS A 158 -5.83 15.09 -26.17
CA LYS A 158 -5.82 14.48 -27.51
C LYS A 158 -4.41 14.40 -28.09
N GLN A 159 -3.59 15.43 -27.91
CA GLN A 159 -2.24 15.51 -28.48
C GLN A 159 -1.32 14.46 -27.85
N GLU A 160 -1.44 14.25 -26.55
CA GLU A 160 -0.66 13.26 -25.81
C GLU A 160 -1.10 11.83 -26.15
N ARG A 161 -2.39 11.61 -26.41
CA ARG A 161 -2.87 10.33 -26.94
C ARG A 161 -2.33 10.05 -28.34
N GLU A 162 -2.36 11.05 -29.23
CA GLU A 162 -1.78 10.95 -30.57
C GLU A 162 -0.28 10.63 -30.48
N ARG A 163 0.46 11.31 -29.59
CA ARG A 163 1.88 11.03 -29.35
C ARG A 163 2.12 9.61 -28.84
N PHE A 164 1.30 9.12 -27.92
CA PHE A 164 1.40 7.74 -27.44
C PHE A 164 1.21 6.73 -28.58
N VAL A 165 0.20 6.93 -29.44
CA VAL A 165 -0.04 6.07 -30.61
C VAL A 165 1.17 6.07 -31.55
N GLU A 166 1.73 7.25 -31.84
CA GLU A 166 2.96 7.35 -32.64
C GLU A 166 4.12 6.57 -32.03
N LEU A 167 4.31 6.65 -30.71
CA LEU A 167 5.38 5.92 -30.02
C LEU A 167 5.17 4.41 -30.10
N MET A 168 3.93 3.94 -30.00
CA MET A 168 3.62 2.52 -30.16
C MET A 168 3.88 2.03 -31.59
N GLU A 169 3.53 2.82 -32.61
CA GLU A 169 3.86 2.52 -34.01
C GLU A 169 5.39 2.52 -34.24
N GLN A 170 6.11 3.46 -33.64
CA GLN A 170 7.57 3.56 -33.75
C GLN A 170 8.31 2.42 -33.07
N ILE A 171 7.77 1.89 -31.96
CA ILE A 171 8.30 0.68 -31.30
C ILE A 171 8.14 -0.55 -32.20
N ASP A 172 7.12 -0.58 -33.05
CA ASP A 172 6.92 -1.62 -34.06
C ASP A 172 7.60 -1.33 -35.41
N GLY A 173 8.27 -0.18 -35.52
CA GLY A 173 8.90 0.28 -36.75
C GLY A 173 10.13 -0.56 -37.16
N ASN A 174 10.52 -0.47 -38.43
CA ASN A 174 11.59 -1.30 -39.00
C ASN A 174 13.02 -0.90 -38.57
N SER A 175 13.23 0.33 -38.11
CA SER A 175 14.56 0.85 -37.75
C SER A 175 14.85 0.68 -36.25
N PHE A 176 16.00 0.07 -35.92
CA PHE A 176 16.45 -0.07 -34.53
C PHE A 176 16.54 1.27 -33.80
N ALA A 177 17.07 2.32 -34.46
CA ALA A 177 17.23 3.64 -33.84
C ALA A 177 15.88 4.28 -33.50
N VAL A 178 14.87 4.08 -34.35
CA VAL A 178 13.50 4.57 -34.11
C VAL A 178 12.86 3.81 -32.95
N ARG A 179 12.98 2.47 -32.94
CA ARG A 179 12.47 1.64 -31.83
C ARG A 179 13.11 1.99 -30.49
N ASP A 180 14.42 2.23 -30.48
CA ASP A 180 15.17 2.59 -29.27
C ASP A 180 14.78 3.97 -28.72
N ALA A 181 14.66 4.97 -29.60
CA ALA A 181 14.21 6.30 -29.22
C ALA A 181 12.79 6.28 -28.64
N ALA A 182 11.85 5.60 -29.29
CA ALA A 182 10.47 5.49 -28.83
C ALA A 182 10.37 4.72 -27.50
N SER A 183 11.15 3.64 -27.32
CA SER A 183 11.20 2.90 -26.06
C SER A 183 11.71 3.77 -24.91
N LYS A 184 12.75 4.57 -25.15
CA LYS A 184 13.31 5.51 -24.17
C LYS A 184 12.32 6.61 -23.81
N GLU A 185 11.57 7.12 -24.78
CA GLU A 185 10.56 8.16 -24.55
C GLU A 185 9.37 7.62 -23.74
N LEU A 186 8.89 6.40 -24.04
CA LEU A 186 7.88 5.74 -23.21
C LEU A 186 8.38 5.49 -21.78
N LEU A 187 9.63 5.07 -21.61
CA LEU A 187 10.25 4.90 -20.29
C LEU A 187 10.31 6.22 -19.52
N ALA A 188 10.75 7.30 -20.16
CA ALA A 188 10.83 8.62 -19.54
C ALA A 188 9.46 9.15 -19.10
N ASN A 189 8.39 8.76 -19.80
CA ASN A 189 7.02 9.21 -19.55
C ASN A 189 6.12 8.10 -19.00
N VAL A 190 6.68 7.05 -18.40
CA VAL A 190 5.94 5.86 -17.97
C VAL A 190 4.83 6.18 -16.97
N SER A 191 5.02 7.19 -16.12
CA SER A 191 4.00 7.65 -15.17
C SER A 191 2.79 8.28 -15.86
N LYS A 192 3.01 8.99 -16.97
CA LYS A 192 1.96 9.69 -17.72
C LYS A 192 1.19 8.72 -18.61
N TYR A 193 1.91 7.79 -19.25
CA TYR A 193 1.31 6.82 -20.18
C TYR A 193 0.93 5.50 -19.53
N SER A 194 1.01 5.34 -18.21
CA SER A 194 0.84 4.04 -17.54
C SER A 194 -0.44 3.31 -17.92
N ASN A 195 -1.56 4.03 -17.98
CA ASN A 195 -2.87 3.43 -18.29
C ASN A 195 -2.93 3.00 -19.76
N LEU A 196 -2.39 3.81 -20.67
CA LEU A 196 -2.30 3.48 -22.09
C LEU A 196 -1.34 2.31 -22.36
N ILE A 197 -0.22 2.24 -21.63
CA ILE A 197 0.75 1.14 -21.70
C ILE A 197 0.12 -0.18 -21.25
N LEU A 198 -0.62 -0.17 -20.13
CA LEU A 198 -1.32 -1.36 -19.64
C LEU A 198 -2.41 -1.82 -20.59
N GLN A 199 -3.14 -0.89 -21.22
CA GLN A 199 -4.14 -1.22 -22.23
C GLN A 199 -3.48 -1.82 -23.48
N ALA A 200 -2.40 -1.21 -23.98
CA ALA A 200 -1.68 -1.69 -25.15
C ALA A 200 -1.06 -3.10 -24.95
N ASP A 201 -0.69 -3.46 -23.71
CA ASP A 201 -0.21 -4.82 -23.39
C ASP A 201 -1.31 -5.88 -23.53
N GLN A 202 -2.58 -5.50 -23.29
CA GLN A 202 -3.74 -6.41 -23.41
C GLN A 202 -4.22 -6.56 -24.84
N GLU A 203 -4.08 -5.51 -25.65
CA GLU A 203 -4.40 -5.49 -27.07
C GLU A 203 -3.31 -6.24 -27.84
N ASN A 204 -3.52 -7.54 -28.12
CA ASN A 204 -2.57 -8.47 -28.76
C ASN A 204 -2.13 -8.12 -30.22
N ALA A 205 -2.08 -6.84 -30.60
CA ALA A 205 -1.81 -6.35 -31.94
C ALA A 205 -0.31 -6.14 -32.26
N LEU A 206 0.58 -6.18 -31.25
CA LEU A 206 2.00 -5.85 -31.41
C LEU A 206 2.84 -7.02 -31.94
N SER A 207 3.89 -6.72 -32.73
CA SER A 207 4.91 -7.71 -33.10
C SER A 207 5.66 -8.26 -31.88
N ALA A 208 6.42 -9.34 -32.08
CA ALA A 208 7.22 -9.95 -31.01
C ALA A 208 8.31 -9.00 -30.48
N GLU A 209 8.95 -8.21 -31.35
CA GLU A 209 9.96 -7.22 -30.96
C GLU A 209 9.33 -6.07 -30.17
N ALA A 210 8.18 -5.56 -30.65
CA ALA A 210 7.45 -4.52 -29.95
C ALA A 210 6.99 -4.98 -28.55
N ARG A 211 6.48 -6.21 -28.43
CA ARG A 211 6.15 -6.83 -27.13
C ARG A 211 7.36 -6.96 -26.21
N HIS A 212 8.51 -7.37 -26.73
CA HIS A 212 9.73 -7.48 -25.92
C HIS A 212 10.15 -6.12 -25.34
N ARG A 213 10.08 -5.06 -26.14
CA ARG A 213 10.39 -3.69 -25.70
C ARG A 213 9.36 -3.16 -24.71
N LEU A 214 8.07 -3.34 -24.99
CA LEU A 214 6.99 -2.96 -24.08
C LEU A 214 7.12 -3.69 -22.73
N ALA A 215 7.51 -4.97 -22.73
CA ALA A 215 7.79 -5.72 -21.51
C ALA A 215 8.92 -5.08 -20.67
N GLY A 216 9.92 -4.47 -21.30
CA GLY A 216 10.95 -3.68 -20.62
C GLY A 216 10.38 -2.42 -19.95
N VAL A 217 9.48 -1.70 -20.64
CA VAL A 217 8.76 -0.54 -20.08
C VAL A 217 7.87 -0.96 -18.91
N LEU A 218 7.10 -2.04 -19.09
CA LEU A 218 6.22 -2.62 -18.08
C LEU A 218 6.97 -3.13 -16.86
N LYS A 219 8.17 -3.67 -17.04
CA LYS A 219 9.02 -4.08 -15.91
C LYS A 219 9.36 -2.86 -15.05
N MET A 220 9.76 -1.75 -15.67
CA MET A 220 10.07 -0.53 -14.91
C MET A 220 8.85 0.05 -14.23
N TYR A 221 7.73 0.09 -14.94
CA TYR A 221 6.45 0.43 -14.35
C TYR A 221 6.12 -0.42 -13.12
N ARG A 222 6.28 -1.74 -13.22
CA ARG A 222 5.96 -2.67 -12.12
C ARG A 222 6.87 -2.49 -10.92
N GLU A 223 8.15 -2.23 -11.16
CA GLU A 223 9.11 -1.96 -10.09
C GLU A 223 8.83 -0.64 -9.37
N GLN A 224 8.32 0.37 -10.09
CA GLN A 224 8.14 1.72 -9.55
C GLN A 224 6.74 1.97 -8.96
N PHE A 225 5.67 1.52 -9.60
CA PHE A 225 4.30 1.97 -9.29
C PHE A 225 3.33 0.86 -8.90
N HIS A 226 3.63 -0.40 -9.18
CA HIS A 226 2.68 -1.50 -8.99
C HIS A 226 2.07 -1.58 -7.59
N GLN A 227 2.89 -1.43 -6.55
CA GLN A 227 2.40 -1.49 -5.16
C GLN A 227 1.47 -0.31 -4.82
N VAL A 228 1.79 0.88 -5.34
CA VAL A 228 0.96 2.09 -5.17
C VAL A 228 -0.37 1.90 -5.90
N ASP A 229 -0.33 1.44 -7.15
CA ASP A 229 -1.52 1.28 -7.97
C ASP A 229 -2.45 0.19 -7.44
N GLN A 230 -1.89 -0.91 -6.94
CA GLN A 230 -2.67 -1.93 -6.25
C GLN A 230 -3.36 -1.37 -5.01
N LEU A 231 -2.68 -0.51 -4.24
CA LEU A 231 -3.28 0.11 -3.06
C LEU A 231 -4.40 1.07 -3.44
N ILE A 232 -4.16 1.98 -4.41
CA ILE A 232 -5.16 2.93 -4.92
C ILE A 232 -6.40 2.18 -5.43
N SER A 233 -6.18 1.13 -6.23
CA SER A 233 -7.25 0.32 -6.82
C SER A 233 -8.03 -0.45 -5.75
N ALA A 234 -7.34 -1.14 -4.83
CA ALA A 234 -7.99 -1.94 -3.81
C ALA A 234 -8.72 -1.10 -2.76
N ALA A 235 -8.25 0.12 -2.48
CA ALA A 235 -8.94 1.06 -1.61
C ALA A 235 -10.05 1.85 -2.31
N GLY A 236 -10.16 1.75 -3.64
CA GLY A 236 -11.20 2.43 -4.42
C GLY A 236 -11.07 3.96 -4.47
N TRP A 237 -9.90 4.52 -4.16
CA TRP A 237 -9.74 5.98 -3.96
C TRP A 237 -10.04 6.83 -5.20
N THR A 238 -9.93 6.28 -6.41
CA THR A 238 -10.33 6.98 -7.64
C THR A 238 -11.84 7.05 -7.82
N GLN A 239 -12.62 6.28 -7.06
CA GLN A 239 -14.08 6.19 -7.18
C GLN A 239 -14.79 6.55 -5.86
N ASP A 240 -14.05 7.02 -4.86
CA ASP A 240 -14.58 7.41 -3.55
C ASP A 240 -14.73 8.94 -3.48
N PRO A 241 -15.97 9.48 -3.60
CA PRO A 241 -16.18 10.92 -3.52
C PRO A 241 -15.77 11.50 -2.17
N ALA A 242 -15.91 10.75 -1.07
CA ALA A 242 -15.53 11.23 0.25
C ALA A 242 -14.03 11.49 0.34
N TYR A 243 -13.23 10.53 -0.11
CA TYR A 243 -11.78 10.68 -0.16
C TYR A 243 -11.34 11.81 -1.11
N LEU A 244 -11.95 11.92 -2.29
CA LEU A 244 -11.60 12.96 -3.27
C LEU A 244 -11.94 14.38 -2.75
N ILE A 245 -13.06 14.55 -2.05
CA ILE A 245 -13.43 15.81 -1.40
C ILE A 245 -12.45 16.15 -0.27
N ASP A 246 -12.09 15.18 0.57
CA ASP A 246 -11.06 15.36 1.60
C ASP A 246 -9.69 15.74 0.99
N LEU A 247 -9.38 15.21 -0.19
CA LEU A 247 -8.15 15.51 -0.92
C LEU A 247 -8.16 16.96 -1.45
N LEU A 248 -9.30 17.49 -1.90
CA LEU A 248 -9.41 18.89 -2.32
C LEU A 248 -8.97 19.88 -1.24
N HIS A 249 -9.25 19.59 0.03
CA HIS A 249 -8.83 20.44 1.16
C HIS A 249 -7.31 20.51 1.35
N GLN A 250 -6.57 19.55 0.78
CA GLN A 250 -5.13 19.39 0.99
C GLN A 250 -4.29 19.79 -0.23
N LEU A 251 -4.92 19.89 -1.40
CA LEU A 251 -4.23 20.17 -2.65
C LEU A 251 -4.08 21.68 -2.88
N PRO A 252 -2.97 22.10 -3.52
CA PRO A 252 -2.87 23.45 -4.07
C PRO A 252 -3.86 23.64 -5.24
N ALA A 253 -4.21 24.89 -5.52
CA ALA A 253 -5.29 25.23 -6.46
C ALA A 253 -5.06 24.71 -7.90
N ASP A 254 -3.81 24.55 -8.32
CA ASP A 254 -3.42 24.00 -9.63
C ASP A 254 -3.77 22.51 -9.76
N GLN A 255 -3.72 21.75 -8.65
CA GLN A 255 -4.04 20.32 -8.62
C GLN A 255 -5.50 20.06 -8.25
N ALA A 256 -6.14 20.99 -7.54
CA ALA A 256 -7.55 20.88 -7.14
C ALA A 256 -8.50 20.73 -8.35
N ASN A 257 -8.23 21.43 -9.45
CA ASN A 257 -9.08 21.35 -10.65
C ASN A 257 -9.13 19.92 -11.23
N ILE A 258 -8.03 19.17 -11.18
CA ILE A 258 -7.97 17.77 -11.65
C ILE A 258 -8.97 16.91 -10.86
N VAL A 259 -9.00 17.09 -9.54
CA VAL A 259 -9.90 16.35 -8.66
C VAL A 259 -11.35 16.78 -8.87
N VAL A 260 -11.62 18.07 -9.08
CA VAL A 260 -12.98 18.56 -9.37
C VAL A 260 -13.52 18.03 -10.69
N ASP A 261 -12.72 18.02 -11.75
CA ASP A 261 -13.13 17.48 -13.05
C ASP A 261 -13.45 15.98 -12.94
N HIS A 262 -12.65 15.24 -12.18
CA HIS A 262 -12.92 13.83 -11.91
C HIS A 262 -14.16 13.61 -11.03
N LEU A 263 -14.38 14.44 -10.00
CA LEU A 263 -15.58 14.42 -9.17
C LEU A 263 -16.84 14.67 -10.01
N ARG A 264 -16.81 15.64 -10.93
CA ARG A 264 -17.91 15.88 -11.88
C ARG A 264 -18.18 14.66 -12.75
N GLU A 265 -17.13 13.96 -13.20
CA GLU A 265 -17.27 12.77 -14.02
C GLU A 265 -17.98 11.64 -13.25
N ILE A 266 -17.58 11.35 -12.01
CA ILE A 266 -18.11 10.20 -11.26
C ILE A 266 -19.45 10.51 -10.56
N THR A 267 -19.69 11.76 -10.13
CA THR A 267 -20.90 12.14 -9.37
C THR A 267 -21.99 12.80 -10.23
N LYS A 268 -21.63 13.30 -11.42
CA LYS A 268 -22.47 14.15 -12.27
C LYS A 268 -22.93 15.47 -11.61
N GLN A 269 -22.30 15.86 -10.51
CA GLN A 269 -22.53 17.14 -9.84
C GLN A 269 -21.44 18.15 -10.20
N ASP A 270 -21.74 19.45 -10.09
CA ASP A 270 -20.75 20.52 -10.29
C ASP A 270 -20.91 21.60 -9.21
N PHE A 271 -19.92 21.67 -8.32
CA PHE A 271 -19.79 22.72 -7.32
C PHE A 271 -18.48 23.50 -7.47
N ALA A 272 -17.82 23.39 -8.63
CA ALA A 272 -16.47 23.90 -8.85
C ALA A 272 -15.52 23.49 -7.70
N ASN A 273 -14.64 24.40 -7.27
CA ASN A 273 -13.71 24.18 -6.16
C ASN A 273 -14.32 24.46 -4.77
N ASP A 274 -15.66 24.58 -4.66
CA ASP A 274 -16.32 24.80 -3.37
C ASP A 274 -16.39 23.49 -2.57
N THR A 275 -15.37 23.27 -1.74
CA THR A 275 -15.27 22.11 -0.87
C THR A 275 -16.42 22.02 0.14
N THR A 276 -16.99 23.15 0.57
CA THR A 276 -18.11 23.16 1.53
C THR A 276 -19.39 22.66 0.88
N ALA A 277 -19.65 23.08 -0.37
CA ALA A 277 -20.77 22.59 -1.15
C ALA A 277 -20.63 21.08 -1.43
N TRP A 278 -19.44 20.62 -1.82
CA TRP A 278 -19.14 19.20 -2.01
C TRP A 278 -19.38 18.37 -0.75
N SER A 279 -18.85 18.79 0.42
CA SER A 279 -19.06 18.07 1.68
C SER A 279 -20.52 18.07 2.13
N THR A 280 -21.26 19.16 1.87
CA THR A 280 -22.70 19.25 2.20
C THR A 280 -23.49 18.27 1.34
N TRP A 281 -23.26 18.26 0.03
CA TRP A 281 -23.91 17.32 -0.89
C TRP A 281 -23.63 15.86 -0.50
N LEU A 282 -22.38 15.53 -0.17
CA LEU A 282 -22.01 14.16 0.21
C LEU A 282 -22.77 13.71 1.47
N ARG A 283 -22.87 14.58 2.48
CA ARG A 283 -23.60 14.29 3.72
C ARG A 283 -25.09 14.07 3.43
N ASP A 284 -25.69 14.96 2.64
CA ASP A 284 -27.13 14.90 2.34
C ASP A 284 -27.46 13.65 1.49
N SER A 285 -26.55 13.24 0.60
CA SER A 285 -26.70 12.02 -0.21
C SER A 285 -26.58 10.73 0.60
N GLN A 286 -25.93 10.75 1.77
CA GLN A 286 -25.82 9.59 2.66
C GLN A 286 -27.03 9.43 3.58
N THR A 287 -27.90 10.43 3.70
CA THR A 287 -29.12 10.39 4.52
C THR A 287 -30.36 9.89 3.77
N ASP A 288 -30.30 9.80 2.45
CA ASP A 288 -31.42 9.38 1.59
C ASP A 288 -31.43 7.87 1.24
N ASP A 289 -30.44 7.10 1.73
CA ASP A 289 -30.35 5.62 1.67
C ASP A 289 -30.71 4.95 3.02
#